data_AF-A0A7V8W5U3-F1
#
_entry.id   AF-A0A7V8W5U3-F1
#
_cell.length_a   1.000
_cell.length_b   1.000
_cell.length_c   1.000
_cell.angle_alpha   90.00
_cell.angle_beta   90.00
_cell.angle_gamma   90.00
#
_symmetry.space_group_name_H-M   'P 1'
#
loop_
_entity.id
_entity.type
_entity.pdbx_description
1 polymer ?
#
loop_
_entity_poly.entity_id
_entity_poly.type
_entity_poly.pdbx_seq_one_letter_code
_entity_poly.pdbx_strand_id
1 'polypeptide(L)'
;MRNPRGRKLEQDPSYFPYASRHRASHAAYLLFRLVKANEEFIELVKIRGEWVSRYRFGLSEHLSPDYEVTNWYLSHHSDSHFLTGLLAARPAPDRRYALLYNQLTVHHLNG
;
A
#
# COMPACT_ATOMS: atom_id res chain seq x y z
N MET A 1 -4.08 13.78 22.99
CA MET A 1 -5.51 14.18 22.94
C MET A 1 -6.38 13.03 23.46
N ARG A 2 -7.55 13.31 24.03
CA ARG A 2 -8.52 12.31 24.53
C ARG A 2 -9.76 12.34 23.63
N ASN A 3 -10.46 11.22 23.48
CA ASN A 3 -11.71 11.17 22.71
C ASN A 3 -12.86 11.87 23.49
N PRO A 4 -14.03 12.11 22.87
CA PRO A 4 -15.20 12.69 23.54
C PRO A 4 -15.73 11.89 24.75
N ARG A 5 -15.24 10.66 24.94
CA ARG A 5 -15.54 9.78 26.09
C ARG A 5 -14.40 9.74 27.12
N GLY A 6 -13.46 10.69 27.06
CA GLY A 6 -12.40 10.87 28.06
C GLY A 6 -11.27 9.83 28.07
N ARG A 7 -11.28 8.85 27.16
CA ARG A 7 -10.22 7.84 27.06
C ARG A 7 -8.98 8.42 26.38
N LYS A 8 -7.79 7.97 26.78
CA LYS A 8 -6.58 8.16 25.97
C LYS A 8 -6.86 7.53 24.60
N LEU A 9 -6.58 8.27 23.53
CA LEU A 9 -6.83 7.81 22.16
C LEU A 9 -6.14 6.46 21.88
N GLU A 10 -4.95 6.22 22.45
CA GLU A 10 -4.22 4.93 22.39
C GLU A 10 -4.96 3.72 22.99
N GLN A 11 -6.04 3.93 23.74
CA GLN A 11 -6.84 2.87 24.39
C GLN A 11 -8.25 2.77 23.81
N ASP A 12 -8.51 3.45 22.70
CA ASP A 12 -9.76 3.37 21.96
C ASP A 12 -9.62 2.34 20.82
N PRO A 13 -10.39 1.24 20.79
CA PRO A 13 -10.29 0.24 19.73
C PRO A 13 -10.71 0.77 18.33
N SER A 14 -11.29 1.97 18.25
CA SER A 14 -11.54 2.68 16.98
C SER A 14 -10.42 3.64 16.56
N TYR A 15 -9.38 3.78 17.39
CA TYR A 15 -8.23 4.62 17.11
C TYR A 15 -7.19 3.85 16.29
N PHE A 16 -7.10 4.19 15.01
CA PHE A 16 -5.98 3.82 14.14
C PHE A 16 -4.96 4.97 14.11
N PRO A 17 -3.84 4.91 14.85
CA PRO A 17 -2.82 5.95 14.78
C PRO A 17 -1.97 5.77 13.53
N TYR A 18 -2.45 6.28 12.40
CA TYR A 18 -1.60 6.53 11.22
C TYR A 18 -1.74 7.96 10.70
N ALA A 19 -2.02 8.88 11.62
CA ALA A 19 -1.82 10.31 11.43
C ALA A 19 -0.74 10.84 12.37
N SER A 20 0.27 10.03 12.71
CA SER A 20 1.53 10.58 13.16
C SER A 20 2.18 11.24 11.96
N ARG A 21 2.32 12.57 12.03
CA ARG A 21 3.27 13.32 11.20
C ARG A 21 4.69 12.84 11.54
N HIS A 22 5.03 11.62 11.15
CA HIS A 22 6.43 11.32 10.93
C HIS A 22 6.83 12.18 9.74
N ARG A 23 7.75 13.12 9.97
CA ARG A 23 8.65 13.54 8.90
C ARG A 23 9.26 12.25 8.36
N ALA A 24 8.68 11.69 7.30
CA ALA A 24 9.42 10.80 6.44
C ALA A 24 10.56 11.67 5.92
N SER A 25 11.75 11.47 6.48
CA SER A 25 12.97 12.03 5.94
C SER A 25 13.07 11.53 4.49
N HIS A 26 12.74 12.41 3.55
CA HIS A 26 13.04 12.37 2.12
C HIS A 26 13.13 10.96 1.53
N ALA A 27 11.97 10.34 1.30
CA ALA A 27 11.87 9.19 0.41
C ALA A 27 10.66 9.44 -0.49
N ALA A 28 10.78 9.08 -1.77
CA ALA A 28 9.79 9.32 -2.81
C ALA A 28 8.51 8.50 -2.58
N TYR A 29 7.77 8.82 -1.53
CA TYR A 29 6.50 8.18 -1.19
C TYR A 29 5.35 8.96 -1.80
N LEU A 30 4.45 8.25 -2.47
CA LEU A 30 3.23 8.83 -3.01
C LEU A 30 2.27 9.14 -1.86
N LEU A 31 1.51 10.23 -2.00
CA LEU A 31 0.38 10.48 -1.11
C LEU A 31 -0.64 9.35 -1.28
N PHE A 32 -1.15 8.85 -0.16
CA PHE A 32 -2.20 7.84 -0.15
C PHE A 32 -3.33 8.26 0.80
N ARG A 33 -4.51 7.68 0.59
CA ARG A 33 -5.64 7.76 1.52
C ARG A 33 -6.46 6.47 1.44
N LEU A 34 -7.13 6.13 2.53
CA LEU A 34 -8.08 5.02 2.56
C LEU A 34 -9.50 5.57 2.45
N VAL A 35 -10.31 4.94 1.60
CA VAL A 35 -11.74 5.22 1.47
C VAL A 35 -12.51 4.00 1.94
N LYS A 36 -13.43 4.16 2.89
CA LYS A 36 -14.32 3.08 3.31
C LYS A 36 -15.40 2.87 2.26
N ALA A 37 -15.60 1.63 1.83
CA ALA A 37 -16.63 1.21 0.90
C ALA A 37 -17.32 -0.04 1.45
N ASN A 38 -18.51 0.11 2.01
CA ASN A 38 -19.21 -0.95 2.77
C ASN A 38 -18.34 -1.49 3.93
N GLU A 39 -18.09 -2.79 3.96
CA GLU A 39 -17.24 -3.49 4.94
C GLU A 39 -15.77 -3.53 4.54
N GLU A 40 -15.42 -2.93 3.39
CA GLU A 40 -14.08 -2.91 2.83
C GLU A 40 -13.47 -1.50 2.86
N PHE A 41 -12.18 -1.45 2.61
CA PHE A 41 -11.40 -0.25 2.37
C PHE A 41 -10.78 -0.29 0.98
N ILE A 42 -10.71 0.87 0.33
CA ILE A 42 -10.00 1.08 -0.92
C ILE A 42 -8.80 1.99 -0.63
N GLU A 43 -7.60 1.51 -0.92
CA GLU A 43 -6.39 2.36 -0.94
C GLU A 43 -6.36 3.15 -2.24
N LEU A 44 -6.40 4.47 -2.11
CA LEU A 44 -6.17 5.40 -3.21
C LEU A 44 -4.77 5.99 -3.09
N VAL A 45 -4.06 6.06 -4.21
CA VAL A 45 -2.77 6.75 -4.31
C VAL A 45 -2.86 7.92 -5.28
N LYS A 46 -2.18 9.03 -4.97
CA LYS A 46 -2.14 10.20 -5.84
C LYS A 46 -1.01 10.06 -6.83
N ILE A 47 -1.32 9.89 -8.11
CA ILE A 47 -0.37 9.76 -9.21
C ILE A 47 -0.70 10.83 -10.24
N ARG A 48 0.28 11.68 -10.58
CA ARG A 48 0.12 12.77 -11.57
C ARG A 48 -1.12 13.65 -11.32
N GLY A 49 -1.39 13.97 -10.04
CA GLY A 49 -2.53 14.79 -9.64
C GLY A 49 -3.84 14.01 -9.42
N GLU A 50 -3.96 12.82 -9.99
CA GLU A 50 -5.16 12.00 -9.94
C GLU A 50 -5.13 10.96 -8.82
N TRP A 51 -6.29 10.68 -8.24
CA TRP A 51 -6.46 9.60 -7.26
C TRP A 51 -6.81 8.31 -7.99
N VAL A 52 -5.93 7.31 -7.91
CA VAL A 52 -6.15 5.99 -8.51
C VAL A 52 -6.28 4.91 -7.44
N SER A 53 -7.19 3.96 -7.64
CA SER A 53 -7.35 2.80 -6.76
C SER A 53 -6.20 1.82 -6.96
N ARG A 54 -5.54 1.43 -5.87
CA ARG A 54 -4.46 0.43 -5.88
C ARG A 54 -4.92 -0.91 -5.35
N TYR A 55 -5.45 -0.94 -4.13
CA TYR A 55 -5.91 -2.17 -3.48
C TYR A 55 -7.27 -1.96 -2.83
N ARG A 56 -7.98 -3.08 -2.66
CA ARG A 56 -9.21 -3.18 -1.88
C ARG A 56 -9.06 -4.33 -0.89
N PHE A 57 -9.45 -4.11 0.37
CA PHE A 57 -9.27 -5.11 1.42
C PHE A 57 -10.32 -4.94 2.53
N GLY A 58 -10.69 -6.05 3.18
CA GLY A 58 -11.49 -6.08 4.40
C GLY A 58 -10.63 -6.09 5.66
N LEU A 59 -11.26 -6.30 6.82
CA LEU A 59 -10.55 -6.45 8.11
C LEU A 59 -10.45 -7.91 8.58
N SER A 60 -10.79 -8.86 7.71
CA SER A 60 -10.64 -10.28 8.01
C SER A 60 -9.18 -10.60 8.33
N GLU A 61 -8.98 -11.40 9.37
CA GLU A 61 -7.65 -11.92 9.71
C GLU A 61 -7.22 -12.93 8.63
N HIS A 62 -5.97 -12.84 8.21
CA HIS A 62 -5.32 -13.82 7.33
C HIS A 62 -4.18 -14.47 8.08
N LEU A 63 -4.20 -15.80 8.15
CA LEU A 63 -3.20 -16.61 8.83
C LEU A 63 -2.08 -17.01 7.87
N SER A 64 -0.95 -17.50 8.39
CA SER A 64 0.18 -17.94 7.57
C SER A 64 -0.20 -18.92 6.44
N PRO A 65 -1.05 -19.93 6.66
CA PRO A 65 -1.47 -20.85 5.58
C PRO A 65 -2.20 -20.16 4.42
N ASP A 66 -2.96 -19.09 4.69
CA ASP A 66 -3.67 -18.35 3.65
C ASP A 66 -2.67 -17.67 2.69
N TYR A 67 -1.57 -17.16 3.24
CA TYR A 67 -0.46 -16.61 2.46
C TYR A 67 0.30 -17.70 1.69
N GLU A 68 0.48 -18.89 2.26
CA GLU A 68 1.13 -20.01 1.55
C GLU A 68 0.35 -20.42 0.30
N VAL A 69 -0.98 -20.53 0.41
CA VAL A 69 -1.85 -20.85 -0.73
C VAL A 69 -1.77 -19.74 -1.80
N THR A 70 -1.85 -18.48 -1.40
CA THR A 70 -1.76 -17.33 -2.31
C THR A 70 -0.38 -17.25 -2.98
N ASN A 71 0.69 -17.45 -2.20
CA ASN A 71 2.05 -17.44 -2.70
C ASN A 71 2.31 -18.59 -3.67
N TRP A 72 1.79 -19.79 -3.39
CA TRP A 72 1.89 -20.92 -4.30
C TRP A 72 1.23 -20.60 -5.64
N TYR A 73 0.01 -20.07 -5.62
CA TYR A 73 -0.70 -19.67 -6.84
C TYR A 73 0.11 -18.63 -7.64
N LEU A 74 0.54 -17.55 -6.99
CA LEU A 74 1.32 -16.49 -7.66
C LEU A 74 2.67 -17.00 -8.19
N SER A 75 3.25 -18.04 -7.59
CA SER A 75 4.58 -18.54 -7.96
C SER A 75 4.57 -19.78 -8.86
N HIS A 76 3.42 -20.41 -9.10
CA HIS A 76 3.34 -21.68 -9.85
C HIS A 76 2.20 -21.77 -10.86
N HIS A 77 1.13 -20.99 -10.70
CA HIS A 77 -0.01 -21.08 -11.61
C HIS A 77 0.30 -20.43 -12.97
N SER A 78 -0.05 -21.09 -14.08
CA SER A 78 0.29 -20.64 -15.44
C SER A 78 -0.22 -19.23 -15.77
N ASP A 79 -1.34 -18.83 -15.17
CA ASP A 79 -1.97 -17.52 -15.39
C ASP A 79 -1.33 -16.40 -14.53
N SER A 80 -0.38 -16.74 -13.65
CA SER A 80 0.33 -15.73 -12.86
C SER A 80 1.29 -14.94 -13.73
N HIS A 81 1.10 -13.61 -13.77
CA HIS A 81 2.02 -12.69 -14.43
C HIS A 81 3.40 -12.62 -13.76
N PHE A 82 3.56 -13.14 -12.54
CA PHE A 82 4.87 -13.26 -11.90
C PHE A 82 5.74 -14.38 -12.49
N LEU A 83 5.15 -15.35 -13.19
CA LEU A 83 5.92 -16.40 -13.89
C LEU A 83 6.45 -15.93 -15.24
N THR A 84 5.69 -15.09 -15.93
CA THR A 84 5.96 -14.68 -17.31
C THR A 84 6.53 -13.26 -17.42
N GLY A 85 6.40 -12.46 -16.37
CA GLY A 85 6.88 -11.09 -16.31
C GLY A 85 8.19 -10.94 -15.54
N LEU A 86 9.04 -10.03 -16.01
CA LEU A 86 10.13 -9.47 -15.21
C LEU A 86 9.65 -8.18 -14.56
N LEU A 87 9.42 -8.19 -13.25
CA LEU A 87 9.00 -7.03 -12.48
C LEU A 87 9.98 -6.77 -11.34
N ALA A 88 10.41 -5.53 -11.18
CA ALA A 88 11.19 -5.11 -10.03
C ALA A 88 10.87 -3.66 -9.66
N ALA A 89 10.91 -3.32 -8.37
CA ALA A 89 10.75 -1.94 -7.93
C ALA A 89 11.69 -1.65 -6.76
N ARG A 90 12.29 -0.45 -6.74
CA ARG A 90 13.18 -0.02 -5.66
C ARG A 90 12.93 1.45 -5.30
N PRO A 91 12.53 1.77 -4.05
CA PRO A 91 12.50 3.15 -3.59
C PRO A 91 13.92 3.66 -3.29
N ALA A 92 14.10 4.98 -3.45
CA ALA A 92 15.28 5.75 -3.09
C ALA A 92 14.83 7.09 -2.46
N PRO A 93 15.75 7.86 -1.83
CA PRO A 93 15.38 9.09 -1.15
C PRO A 93 14.63 10.13 -2.01
N ASP A 94 15.00 10.24 -3.28
CA ASP A 94 14.48 11.27 -4.19
C ASP A 94 13.69 10.69 -5.39
N ARG A 95 13.63 9.36 -5.52
CA ARG A 95 13.03 8.68 -6.66
C ARG A 95 12.56 7.26 -6.36
N ARG A 96 11.83 6.66 -7.30
CA ARG A 96 11.52 5.22 -7.33
C ARG A 96 11.87 4.66 -8.70
N TYR A 97 12.51 3.51 -8.71
CA TYR A 97 12.72 2.71 -9.90
C TYR A 97 11.60 1.68 -10.03
N ALA A 98 11.06 1.53 -11.24
CA ALA A 98 10.14 0.46 -11.61
C ALA A 98 10.61 -0.16 -12.92
N LEU A 99 10.84 -1.46 -12.92
CA LEU A 99 11.15 -2.26 -14.09
C LEU A 99 9.95 -3.13 -14.40
N LEU A 100 9.46 -3.05 -15.63
CA LEU A 100 8.44 -3.93 -16.18
C LEU A 100 8.93 -4.44 -17.54
N TYR A 101 9.21 -5.73 -17.64
CA TYR A 101 9.89 -6.34 -18.77
C TYR A 101 11.23 -5.64 -19.07
N ASN A 102 11.37 -5.05 -20.25
CA ASN A 102 12.53 -4.28 -20.68
C ASN A 102 12.36 -2.77 -20.46
N GLN A 103 11.28 -2.33 -19.81
CA GLN A 103 10.99 -0.92 -19.57
C GLN A 103 11.37 -0.53 -18.14
N LEU A 104 12.47 0.22 -18.01
CA LEU A 104 12.84 0.90 -16.77
C LEU A 104 12.21 2.30 -16.73
N THR A 105 11.43 2.56 -15.69
CA THR A 105 10.82 3.86 -15.40
C THR A 105 11.39 4.41 -14.09
N VAL A 106 11.79 5.69 -14.10
CA VAL A 106 12.26 6.42 -12.92
C VAL A 106 11.23 7.50 -12.58
N HIS A 107 10.66 7.41 -11.38
CA HIS A 107 9.70 8.39 -10.86
C HIS A 107 10.40 9.27 -9.83
N HIS A 108 10.52 10.58 -10.08
CA HIS A 108 11.05 11.52 -9.09
C HIS A 108 9.95 12.00 -8.14
N LEU A 109 10.33 12.49 -6.95
CA LEU A 109 9.40 12.92 -5.89
C LEU A 109 8.34 13.96 -6.36
N ASN A 110 8.60 14.70 -7.45
CA ASN A 110 7.73 15.75 -7.97
C ASN A 110 7.28 15.55 -9.44
N GLY A 111 7.48 14.36 -10.02
CA GLY A 111 7.14 14.08 -11.43
C GLY A 111 7.97 12.96 -12.02
#